data_AF-A0A5E6XZL3-F1
#
_entry.id   AF-A0A5E6XZL3-F1
#
_cell.length_a   1.000
_cell.length_b   1.000
_cell.length_c   1.000
_cell.angle_alpha   90.00
_cell.angle_beta   90.00
_cell.angle_gamma   90.00
#
_symmetry.space_group_name_H-M   'P 1'
#
loop_
_entity.id
_entity.type
_entity.pdbx_description
1 polymer ?
#
loop_
_entity_poly.entity_id
_entity_poly.type
_entity_poly.pdbx_seq_one_letter_code
_entity_poly.pdbx_strand_id
1 'polypeptide(L)'
;MTAAQTAANAANTLAGGKGKVLVQTGAPAAADQLVQNLWIDITGGANTPKRWTGSAWAAVTDKVATDAAAAAANALTVANTKADASAVNSLTTRVTAAEGTISSQGTSITGLNNSLTTTNTNVTAAQTAANAANTLAGGKGKVLVQTGAPAAADQLAQNLWIDITGGANTPKRWTGSAWSAVTDKVATDAAAAAASALSVANTKADASAVSSLTTRVTATEDQITAQANKLDGIYVQVNPALAGDAAGFAGSTASFVGVWSEQSARIEDGVALGQRIDVVTVSVGEVNAAIQTETTARASADAALSSQITTVQAVANSASAAVQTVSQAQASTDGRLGTMWAVKMQVNAQGQYVAAGIGLGIENGPAGLQSTFLVSADTFAVVNGINGTLSSPFAVTGGQVFIRSAFIQDLSLSFGKISDNIQSDNYVANSTGWKLSKAGGMELNSTVAGQGRVQVTNRAVKVWDANGVLRVQLGDLSA
;
A
#
# COMPACT_ATOMS: atom_id res chain seq x y z
N MET A 1 -29.70 -67.20 -43.19
CA MET A 1 -28.42 -66.45 -43.10
C MET A 1 -27.94 -66.57 -41.67
N THR A 2 -26.75 -67.14 -41.43
CA THR A 2 -26.25 -67.50 -40.09
C THR A 2 -25.89 -66.24 -39.29
N ALA A 3 -25.94 -66.29 -37.95
CA ALA A 3 -25.54 -65.19 -37.07
C ALA A 3 -24.10 -64.67 -37.37
N ALA A 4 -23.25 -65.52 -37.92
CA ALA A 4 -21.93 -65.16 -38.43
C ALA A 4 -21.96 -64.17 -39.62
N GLN A 5 -22.95 -64.28 -40.53
CA GLN A 5 -23.12 -63.35 -41.65
C GLN A 5 -23.58 -61.97 -41.16
N THR A 6 -24.46 -61.92 -40.17
CA THR A 6 -24.91 -60.67 -39.56
C THR A 6 -23.79 -60.00 -38.77
N ALA A 7 -22.99 -60.77 -38.03
CA ALA A 7 -21.80 -60.26 -37.34
C ALA A 7 -20.72 -59.77 -38.32
N ALA A 8 -20.51 -60.48 -39.43
CA ALA A 8 -19.59 -60.05 -40.49
C ALA A 8 -20.06 -58.77 -41.18
N ASN A 9 -21.37 -58.63 -41.46
CA ASN A 9 -21.93 -57.42 -42.04
C ASN A 9 -21.87 -56.23 -41.06
N ALA A 10 -22.14 -56.45 -39.77
CA ALA A 10 -22.01 -55.41 -38.74
C ALA A 10 -20.55 -54.98 -38.55
N ALA A 11 -19.60 -55.92 -38.57
CA ALA A 11 -18.18 -55.62 -38.55
C ALA A 11 -17.73 -54.85 -39.80
N ASN A 12 -18.28 -55.18 -40.98
CA ASN A 12 -18.01 -54.49 -42.24
C ASN A 12 -18.57 -53.05 -42.25
N THR A 13 -19.76 -52.84 -41.67
CA THR A 13 -20.34 -51.49 -41.48
C THR A 13 -19.55 -50.66 -40.47
N LEU A 14 -19.03 -51.28 -39.39
CA LEU A 14 -18.20 -50.61 -38.39
C LEU A 14 -16.79 -50.28 -38.92
N ALA A 15 -16.24 -51.12 -39.80
CA ALA A 15 -15.00 -50.86 -40.52
C ALA A 15 -15.15 -49.76 -41.59
N GLY A 16 -16.30 -49.68 -42.26
CA GLY A 16 -16.64 -48.62 -43.22
C GLY A 16 -16.93 -47.24 -42.61
N GLY A 17 -17.15 -47.17 -41.29
CA GLY A 17 -17.40 -45.92 -40.56
C GLY A 17 -16.14 -45.12 -40.18
N LYS A 18 -14.94 -45.67 -40.36
CA LYS A 18 -13.68 -44.96 -40.11
C LYS A 18 -13.27 -44.20 -41.37
N GLY A 19 -13.09 -42.89 -41.25
CA GLY A 19 -12.67 -42.05 -42.38
C GLY A 19 -11.31 -42.45 -42.94
N LYS A 20 -11.14 -42.26 -44.25
CA LYS A 20 -9.89 -42.53 -44.96
C LYS A 20 -8.92 -41.35 -44.80
N VAL A 21 -7.61 -41.64 -44.81
CA VAL A 21 -6.56 -40.63 -45.00
C VAL A 21 -6.04 -40.75 -46.43
N LEU A 22 -6.25 -39.72 -47.25
CA LEU A 22 -5.78 -39.64 -48.63
C LEU A 22 -4.52 -38.78 -48.69
N VAL A 23 -3.49 -39.22 -49.40
CA VAL A 23 -2.23 -38.46 -49.57
C VAL A 23 -1.95 -38.36 -51.06
N GLN A 24 -2.22 -37.20 -51.66
CA GLN A 24 -2.12 -37.03 -53.12
C GLN A 24 -2.04 -35.55 -53.52
N THR A 25 -1.58 -35.30 -54.75
CA THR A 25 -1.66 -34.00 -55.41
C THR A 25 -3.04 -33.84 -56.05
N GLY A 26 -3.62 -32.63 -55.95
CA GLY A 26 -4.96 -32.36 -56.47
C GLY A 26 -6.11 -32.90 -55.60
N ALA A 27 -7.29 -32.28 -55.74
CA ALA A 27 -8.43 -32.55 -54.88
C ALA A 27 -8.97 -33.98 -55.04
N PRO A 28 -9.31 -34.68 -53.94
CA PRO A 28 -9.98 -35.97 -53.97
C PRO A 28 -11.26 -35.96 -54.80
N ALA A 29 -11.52 -37.07 -55.49
CA ALA A 29 -12.72 -37.26 -56.29
C ALA A 29 -13.99 -37.15 -55.44
N ALA A 30 -15.14 -36.90 -56.10
CA ALA A 30 -16.42 -36.69 -55.43
C ALA A 30 -16.81 -37.83 -54.47
N ALA A 31 -16.41 -39.07 -54.76
CA ALA A 31 -16.67 -40.23 -53.90
C ALA A 31 -15.97 -40.17 -52.53
N ASP A 32 -14.88 -39.41 -52.40
CA ASP A 32 -14.11 -39.27 -51.16
C ASP A 32 -14.38 -37.95 -50.42
N GLN A 33 -15.31 -37.12 -50.91
CA GLN A 33 -15.77 -35.86 -50.30
C GLN A 33 -16.71 -36.12 -49.10
N LEU A 34 -16.19 -36.81 -48.09
CA LEU A 34 -16.90 -37.13 -46.85
C LEU A 34 -16.23 -36.41 -45.67
N VAL A 35 -17.02 -35.86 -44.75
CA VAL A 35 -16.54 -35.08 -43.58
C VAL A 35 -15.60 -35.87 -42.65
N GLN A 36 -15.71 -37.20 -42.67
CA GLN A 36 -14.85 -38.11 -41.92
C GLN A 36 -13.46 -38.32 -42.55
N ASN A 37 -13.31 -38.06 -43.85
CA ASN A 37 -12.04 -38.27 -44.54
C ASN A 37 -11.08 -37.09 -44.31
N LEU A 38 -9.79 -37.41 -44.23
CA LEU A 38 -8.69 -36.46 -44.15
C LEU A 38 -7.89 -36.53 -45.44
N TRP A 39 -7.65 -35.41 -46.10
CA TRP A 39 -6.77 -35.34 -47.26
C TRP A 39 -5.50 -34.57 -46.90
N ILE A 40 -4.35 -35.22 -46.99
CA ILE A 40 -3.05 -34.57 -46.96
C ILE A 40 -2.73 -34.16 -48.40
N ASP A 41 -2.96 -32.88 -48.70
CA ASP A 41 -2.58 -32.28 -49.97
C ASP A 41 -1.07 -32.14 -50.02
N ILE A 42 -0.42 -32.84 -50.95
CA ILE A 42 1.04 -32.86 -51.15
C ILE A 42 1.48 -32.02 -52.36
N THR A 43 0.60 -31.18 -52.90
CA THR A 43 0.89 -30.34 -54.07
C THR A 43 2.06 -29.39 -53.78
N GLY A 44 3.06 -29.36 -54.67
CA GLY A 44 4.26 -28.54 -54.50
C GLY A 44 5.18 -28.97 -53.35
N GLY A 45 5.00 -30.16 -52.78
CA GLY A 45 5.84 -30.70 -51.69
C GLY A 45 5.45 -30.24 -50.28
N ALA A 46 4.35 -29.50 -50.12
CA ALA A 46 3.81 -29.12 -48.80
C ALA A 46 2.87 -30.22 -48.27
N ASN A 47 2.96 -30.64 -47.01
CA ASN A 47 2.01 -31.63 -46.42
C ASN A 47 0.85 -30.92 -45.70
N THR A 48 -0.14 -30.42 -46.44
CA THR A 48 -1.25 -29.65 -45.84
C THR A 48 -2.47 -30.55 -45.56
N PRO A 49 -2.82 -30.84 -44.29
CA PRO A 49 -4.03 -31.59 -43.99
C PRO A 49 -5.26 -30.75 -44.29
N LYS A 50 -6.25 -31.35 -44.96
CA LYS A 50 -7.53 -30.76 -45.35
C LYS A 50 -8.67 -31.70 -44.97
N ARG A 51 -9.80 -31.14 -44.53
CA ARG A 51 -11.04 -31.88 -44.27
C ARG A 51 -12.16 -31.36 -45.15
N TRP A 52 -13.07 -32.24 -45.53
CA TRP A 52 -14.27 -31.86 -46.27
C TRP A 52 -15.26 -31.17 -45.33
N THR A 53 -15.75 -29.99 -45.69
CA THR A 53 -16.70 -29.19 -44.89
C THR A 53 -18.16 -29.40 -45.30
N GLY A 54 -18.42 -30.27 -46.28
CA GLY A 54 -19.75 -30.44 -46.90
C GLY A 54 -19.84 -29.81 -48.29
N SER A 55 -19.02 -28.80 -48.58
CA SER A 55 -18.99 -28.10 -49.88
C SER A 55 -17.59 -27.91 -50.47
N ALA A 56 -16.53 -27.95 -49.65
CA ALA A 56 -15.15 -27.81 -50.10
C ALA A 56 -14.15 -28.55 -49.19
N TRP A 57 -12.94 -28.80 -49.71
CA TRP A 57 -11.80 -29.22 -48.90
C TRP A 57 -11.15 -27.99 -48.26
N ALA A 58 -11.32 -27.82 -46.96
CA ALA A 58 -10.71 -26.73 -46.20
C ALA A 58 -9.47 -27.22 -45.46
N ALA A 59 -8.42 -26.39 -45.38
CA ALA A 59 -7.23 -26.69 -44.59
C ALA A 59 -7.59 -26.85 -43.11
N VAL A 60 -7.03 -27.89 -42.48
CA VAL A 60 -7.04 -28.06 -41.03
C VAL A 60 -5.90 -27.21 -40.49
N THR A 61 -6.20 -25.97 -40.16
CA THR A 61 -5.26 -25.09 -39.47
C THR A 61 -5.12 -25.56 -38.02
N ASP A 62 -3.90 -25.51 -37.48
CA ASP A 62 -3.66 -25.74 -36.06
C ASP A 62 -4.52 -24.76 -35.25
N LYS A 63 -5.30 -25.29 -34.30
CA LYS A 63 -6.14 -24.48 -33.41
C LYS A 63 -5.29 -23.43 -32.69
N VAL A 64 -4.04 -23.77 -32.33
CA VAL A 64 -3.11 -22.84 -31.68
C VAL A 64 -2.79 -21.66 -32.61
N ALA A 65 -2.63 -21.89 -33.91
CA ALA A 65 -2.36 -20.82 -34.88
C ALA A 65 -3.57 -19.90 -35.08
N THR A 66 -4.79 -20.46 -35.12
CA THR A 66 -6.03 -19.66 -35.20
C THR A 66 -6.26 -18.85 -33.92
N ASP A 67 -6.04 -19.45 -32.76
CA ASP A 67 -6.16 -18.77 -31.46
C ASP A 67 -5.10 -17.65 -31.32
N ALA A 68 -3.87 -17.88 -31.80
CA ALA A 68 -2.81 -16.87 -31.82
C ALA A 68 -3.16 -15.67 -32.73
N ALA A 69 -3.73 -15.92 -33.91
CA ALA A 69 -4.18 -14.86 -34.81
C ALA A 69 -5.33 -14.03 -34.20
N ALA A 70 -6.29 -14.69 -33.53
CA ALA A 70 -7.37 -14.01 -32.81
C ALA A 70 -6.84 -13.17 -31.63
N ALA A 71 -5.86 -13.70 -30.87
CA ALA A 71 -5.22 -12.97 -29.79
C ALA A 71 -4.47 -11.73 -30.29
N ALA A 72 -3.76 -11.84 -31.42
CA ALA A 72 -3.08 -10.70 -32.05
C ALA A 72 -4.06 -9.62 -32.52
N ALA A 73 -5.20 -10.00 -33.12
CA ALA A 73 -6.25 -9.06 -33.50
C ALA A 73 -6.84 -8.33 -32.28
N ASN A 74 -7.13 -9.05 -31.20
CA ASN A 74 -7.61 -8.46 -29.96
C ASN A 74 -6.59 -7.49 -29.34
N ALA A 75 -5.30 -7.86 -29.35
CA ALA A 75 -4.23 -7.01 -28.85
C ALA A 75 -4.13 -5.70 -29.66
N LEU A 76 -4.26 -5.77 -30.99
CA LEU A 76 -4.26 -4.59 -31.86
C LEU A 76 -5.45 -3.67 -31.57
N THR A 77 -6.65 -4.24 -31.40
CA THR A 77 -7.84 -3.44 -31.03
C THR A 77 -7.64 -2.74 -29.68
N VAL A 78 -7.17 -3.46 -28.66
CA VAL A 78 -6.90 -2.87 -27.34
C VAL A 78 -5.83 -1.78 -27.41
N ALA A 79 -4.78 -1.99 -28.21
CA ALA A 79 -3.73 -0.99 -28.41
C ALA A 79 -4.28 0.30 -29.05
N ASN A 80 -5.11 0.17 -30.09
CA ASN A 80 -5.75 1.32 -30.73
C ASN A 80 -6.68 2.06 -29.76
N THR A 81 -7.53 1.34 -29.02
CA THR A 81 -8.41 1.97 -28.01
C THR A 81 -7.63 2.68 -26.91
N LYS A 82 -6.51 2.13 -26.45
CA LYS A 82 -5.64 2.79 -25.47
C LYS A 82 -4.93 4.01 -26.05
N ALA A 83 -4.45 3.94 -27.29
CA ALA A 83 -3.85 5.06 -27.98
C ALA A 83 -4.85 6.22 -28.10
N ASP A 84 -6.08 5.95 -28.53
CA ASP A 84 -7.16 6.94 -28.63
C ASP A 84 -7.51 7.52 -27.25
N ALA A 85 -7.68 6.67 -26.23
CA ALA A 85 -7.96 7.14 -24.86
C ALA A 85 -6.84 8.03 -24.32
N SER A 86 -5.58 7.72 -24.60
CA SER A 86 -4.43 8.53 -24.20
C SER A 86 -4.38 9.88 -24.91
N ALA A 87 -4.72 9.91 -26.20
CA ALA A 87 -4.81 11.12 -26.99
C ALA A 87 -5.97 12.01 -26.51
N VAL A 88 -7.13 11.41 -26.25
CA VAL A 88 -8.30 12.10 -25.68
C VAL A 88 -7.97 12.65 -24.30
N ASN A 89 -7.34 11.89 -23.40
CA ASN A 89 -6.99 12.37 -22.07
C ASN A 89 -5.97 13.53 -22.12
N SER A 90 -4.99 13.44 -23.03
CA SER A 90 -4.02 14.52 -23.27
C SER A 90 -4.70 15.78 -23.81
N LEU A 91 -5.67 15.62 -24.72
CA LEU A 91 -6.46 16.72 -25.25
C LEU A 91 -7.36 17.33 -24.18
N THR A 92 -8.07 16.52 -23.39
CA THR A 92 -8.89 16.97 -22.26
C THR A 92 -8.06 17.79 -21.28
N THR A 93 -6.88 17.29 -20.90
CA THR A 93 -5.98 18.02 -19.97
C THR A 93 -5.55 19.37 -20.54
N ARG A 94 -5.17 19.41 -21.84
CA ARG A 94 -4.79 20.66 -22.51
C ARG A 94 -5.96 21.64 -22.64
N VAL A 95 -7.17 21.14 -22.94
CA VAL A 95 -8.39 21.93 -23.06
C VAL A 95 -8.76 22.52 -21.71
N THR A 96 -8.80 21.72 -20.64
CA THR A 96 -9.10 22.20 -19.28
C THR A 96 -8.09 23.27 -18.81
N ALA A 97 -6.80 23.09 -19.11
CA ALA A 97 -5.78 24.10 -18.80
C ALA A 97 -5.98 25.41 -19.60
N ALA A 98 -6.34 25.30 -20.88
CA ALA A 98 -6.66 26.46 -21.71
C ALA A 98 -7.91 27.19 -21.21
N GLU A 99 -8.97 26.46 -20.84
CA GLU A 99 -10.21 27.01 -20.27
C GLU A 99 -9.95 27.79 -18.98
N GLY A 100 -9.12 27.26 -18.07
CA GLY A 100 -8.70 27.97 -16.86
C GLY A 100 -7.94 29.27 -17.16
N THR A 101 -7.03 29.25 -18.14
CA THR A 101 -6.26 30.43 -18.56
C THR A 101 -7.17 31.49 -19.19
N ILE A 102 -8.09 31.08 -20.06
CA ILE A 102 -9.06 31.96 -20.71
C ILE A 102 -10.00 32.61 -19.68
N SER A 103 -10.45 31.84 -18.68
CA SER A 103 -11.30 32.36 -17.59
C SER A 103 -10.57 33.43 -16.76
N SER A 104 -9.31 33.20 -16.42
CA SER A 104 -8.47 34.16 -15.69
C SER A 104 -8.23 35.44 -16.50
N GLN A 105 -7.93 35.30 -17.80
CA GLN A 105 -7.82 36.43 -18.73
C GLN A 105 -9.14 37.20 -18.83
N GLY A 106 -10.28 36.51 -18.92
CA GLY A 106 -11.61 37.14 -18.94
C GLY A 106 -11.87 38.00 -17.70
N THR A 107 -11.54 37.48 -16.51
CA THR A 107 -11.65 38.23 -15.24
C THR A 107 -10.77 39.48 -15.25
N SER A 108 -9.55 39.36 -15.77
CA SER A 108 -8.60 40.48 -15.88
C SER A 108 -9.09 41.55 -16.86
N ILE A 109 -9.64 41.14 -18.01
CA ILE A 109 -10.26 42.03 -19.00
C ILE A 109 -11.46 42.76 -18.39
N THR A 110 -12.32 42.08 -17.63
CA THR A 110 -13.44 42.73 -16.93
C THR A 110 -12.94 43.77 -15.93
N GLY A 111 -11.89 43.46 -15.16
CA GLY A 111 -11.26 44.41 -14.24
C GLY A 111 -10.70 45.64 -14.95
N LEU A 112 -10.01 45.44 -16.08
CA LEU A 112 -9.50 46.53 -16.93
C LEU A 112 -10.64 47.37 -17.51
N ASN A 113 -11.72 46.75 -17.95
CA ASN A 113 -12.88 47.46 -18.51
C ASN A 113 -13.54 48.36 -17.45
N ASN A 114 -13.75 47.83 -16.24
CA ASN A 114 -14.27 48.61 -15.12
C ASN A 114 -13.35 49.79 -14.75
N SER A 115 -12.04 49.57 -14.79
CA SER A 115 -11.02 50.60 -14.52
C SER A 115 -11.01 51.68 -15.61
N LEU A 116 -11.18 51.29 -16.87
CA LEU A 116 -11.28 52.20 -18.00
C LEU A 116 -12.56 53.04 -17.94
N THR A 117 -13.71 52.42 -17.63
CA THR A 117 -14.97 53.15 -17.41
C THR A 117 -14.85 54.20 -16.32
N THR A 118 -14.20 53.82 -15.21
CA THR A 118 -13.92 54.74 -14.09
C THR A 118 -13.00 55.87 -14.53
N THR A 119 -11.94 55.55 -15.27
CA THR A 119 -11.00 56.55 -15.81
C THR A 119 -11.70 57.52 -16.75
N ASN A 120 -12.53 57.04 -17.68
CA ASN A 120 -13.31 57.90 -18.57
C ASN A 120 -14.24 58.83 -17.79
N THR A 121 -14.91 58.31 -16.76
CA THR A 121 -15.78 59.13 -15.89
C THR A 121 -14.99 60.24 -15.19
N ASN A 122 -13.81 59.90 -14.64
CA ASN A 122 -12.93 60.89 -14.00
C ASN A 122 -12.41 61.94 -14.99
N VAL A 123 -12.04 61.53 -16.21
CA VAL A 123 -11.58 62.44 -17.27
C VAL A 123 -12.71 63.40 -17.67
N THR A 124 -13.94 62.91 -17.84
CA THR A 124 -15.10 63.77 -18.11
C THR A 124 -15.33 64.78 -16.97
N ALA A 125 -15.29 64.33 -15.72
CA ALA A 125 -15.45 65.20 -14.56
C ALA A 125 -14.34 66.27 -14.49
N ALA A 126 -13.09 65.87 -14.73
CA ALA A 126 -11.96 66.80 -14.79
C ALA A 126 -12.12 67.82 -15.93
N GLN A 127 -12.60 67.41 -17.10
CA GLN A 127 -12.89 68.31 -18.21
C GLN A 127 -14.01 69.30 -17.86
N THR A 128 -15.09 68.85 -17.22
CA THR A 128 -16.17 69.72 -16.75
C THR A 128 -15.66 70.73 -15.73
N ALA A 129 -14.84 70.29 -14.77
CA ALA A 129 -14.23 71.16 -13.78
C ALA A 129 -13.29 72.20 -14.42
N ALA A 130 -12.47 71.79 -15.39
CA ALA A 130 -11.60 72.69 -16.14
C ALA A 130 -12.41 73.72 -16.95
N ASN A 131 -13.49 73.30 -17.61
CA ASN A 131 -14.40 74.21 -18.33
C ASN A 131 -15.07 75.20 -17.38
N ALA A 132 -15.57 74.74 -16.22
CA ALA A 132 -16.17 75.59 -15.20
C ALA A 132 -15.15 76.60 -14.63
N ALA A 133 -13.91 76.16 -14.39
CA ALA A 133 -12.82 77.04 -13.97
C ALA A 133 -12.47 78.08 -15.04
N ASN A 134 -12.44 77.68 -16.32
CA ASN A 134 -12.20 78.59 -17.44
C ASN A 134 -13.34 79.62 -17.61
N THR A 135 -14.60 79.19 -17.48
CA THR A 135 -15.76 80.11 -17.46
C THR A 135 -15.70 81.06 -16.26
N LEU A 136 -15.37 80.56 -15.07
CA LEU A 136 -15.22 81.38 -13.87
C LEU A 136 -14.05 82.37 -13.99
N ALA A 137 -12.93 81.95 -14.59
CA ALA A 137 -11.78 82.80 -14.87
C ALA A 137 -12.10 83.88 -15.91
N GLY A 138 -12.80 83.52 -17.00
CA GLY A 138 -13.28 84.47 -18.00
C GLY A 138 -14.36 85.43 -17.49
N GLY A 139 -15.04 85.07 -16.39
CA GLY A 139 -16.02 85.91 -15.70
C GLY A 139 -15.46 86.83 -14.60
N LYS A 140 -14.15 86.81 -14.31
CA LYS A 140 -13.58 87.68 -13.28
C LYS A 140 -13.50 89.12 -13.81
N GLY A 141 -14.26 90.03 -13.20
CA GLY A 141 -14.15 91.45 -13.50
C GLY A 141 -12.79 92.03 -13.12
N LYS A 142 -12.48 93.20 -13.67
CA LYS A 142 -11.25 93.95 -13.37
C LYS A 142 -11.21 94.33 -11.88
N VAL A 143 -10.01 94.35 -11.31
CA VAL A 143 -9.75 94.98 -10.00
C VAL A 143 -9.16 96.37 -10.25
N LEU A 144 -9.91 97.40 -9.93
CA LEU A 144 -9.49 98.79 -10.07
C LEU A 144 -9.05 99.32 -8.70
N VAL A 145 -7.88 99.94 -8.60
CA VAL A 145 -7.34 100.50 -7.34
C VAL A 145 -7.05 101.98 -7.58
N GLN A 146 -7.91 102.85 -7.08
CA GLN A 146 -7.82 104.29 -7.35
C GLN A 146 -8.64 105.10 -6.34
N THR A 147 -8.33 106.39 -6.23
CA THR A 147 -9.17 107.36 -5.53
C THR A 147 -10.31 107.81 -6.44
N GLY A 148 -11.52 107.91 -5.91
CA GLY A 148 -12.71 108.29 -6.69
C GLY A 148 -13.34 107.13 -7.50
N ALA A 149 -14.66 107.23 -7.72
CA ALA A 149 -15.46 106.14 -8.29
C ALA A 149 -15.05 105.82 -9.75
N PRO A 150 -14.94 104.52 -10.13
CA PRO A 150 -14.66 104.10 -11.49
C PRO A 150 -15.66 104.64 -12.52
N ALA A 151 -15.14 104.92 -13.71
CA ALA A 151 -15.91 105.39 -14.85
C ALA A 151 -16.99 104.36 -15.27
N ALA A 152 -18.03 104.83 -15.98
CA ALA A 152 -19.19 104.03 -16.36
C ALA A 152 -18.83 102.72 -17.11
N ALA A 153 -17.74 102.71 -17.89
CA ALA A 153 -17.28 101.52 -18.60
C ALA A 153 -16.80 100.39 -17.65
N ASP A 154 -16.41 100.72 -16.43
CA ASP A 154 -15.95 99.77 -15.42
C ASP A 154 -17.00 99.50 -14.32
N GLN A 155 -18.21 100.09 -14.44
CA GLN A 155 -19.37 99.85 -13.56
C GLN A 155 -20.11 98.55 -13.94
N LEU A 156 -19.38 97.44 -13.90
CA LEU A 156 -19.91 96.09 -14.12
C LEU A 156 -19.95 95.37 -12.78
N ALA A 157 -21.02 94.61 -12.50
CA ALA A 157 -21.18 93.89 -11.22
C ALA A 157 -20.04 92.90 -10.90
N GLN A 158 -19.36 92.42 -11.95
CA GLN A 158 -18.18 91.56 -11.85
C GLN A 158 -16.90 92.28 -11.41
N ASN A 159 -16.78 93.59 -11.67
CA ASN A 159 -15.59 94.38 -11.33
C ASN A 159 -15.55 94.71 -9.83
N LEU A 160 -14.34 94.80 -9.28
CA LEU A 160 -14.08 95.19 -7.90
C LEU A 160 -13.30 96.49 -7.89
N TRP A 161 -13.78 97.50 -7.17
CA TRP A 161 -13.04 98.73 -6.95
C TRP A 161 -12.49 98.74 -5.52
N ILE A 162 -11.18 98.90 -5.37
CA ILE A 162 -10.54 99.22 -4.11
C ILE A 162 -10.43 100.74 -4.03
N ASP A 163 -11.34 101.35 -3.29
CA ASP A 163 -11.30 102.78 -2.98
C ASP A 163 -10.19 102.99 -1.96
N ILE A 164 -9.17 103.77 -2.33
CA ILE A 164 -8.01 104.11 -1.49
C ILE A 164 -8.07 105.53 -0.93
N THR A 165 -9.24 106.18 -1.03
CA THR A 165 -9.43 107.57 -0.56
C THR A 165 -9.12 107.67 0.94
N GLY A 166 -8.30 108.65 1.33
CA GLY A 166 -7.90 108.86 2.72
C GLY A 166 -6.93 107.80 3.29
N GLY A 167 -6.37 106.92 2.44
CA GLY A 167 -5.42 105.89 2.85
C GLY A 167 -6.06 104.61 3.40
N ALA A 168 -7.39 104.51 3.40
CA ALA A 168 -8.11 103.29 3.77
C ALA A 168 -8.39 102.44 2.53
N ASN A 169 -8.05 101.15 2.54
CA ASN A 169 -8.37 100.22 1.44
C ASN A 169 -9.78 99.66 1.64
N THR A 170 -10.79 100.28 1.02
CA THR A 170 -12.20 99.85 1.15
C THR A 170 -12.68 99.19 -0.14
N PRO A 171 -12.82 97.85 -0.20
CA PRO A 171 -13.34 97.17 -1.38
C PRO A 171 -14.83 97.46 -1.59
N LYS A 172 -15.20 97.89 -2.78
CA LYS A 172 -16.56 98.20 -3.23
C LYS A 172 -16.91 97.44 -4.51
N ARG A 173 -18.17 97.02 -4.63
CA ARG A 173 -18.74 96.40 -5.83
C ARG A 173 -19.88 97.24 -6.39
N TRP A 174 -20.01 97.21 -7.71
CA TRP A 174 -21.12 97.85 -8.40
C TRP A 174 -22.40 97.04 -8.21
N THR A 175 -23.45 97.67 -7.70
CA THR A 175 -24.75 97.03 -7.41
C THR A 175 -25.76 97.19 -8.56
N GLY A 176 -25.34 97.76 -9.70
CA GLY A 176 -26.22 98.15 -10.81
C GLY A 176 -26.62 99.63 -10.76
N SER A 177 -26.50 100.28 -9.60
CA SER A 177 -26.83 101.71 -9.42
C SER A 177 -25.81 102.49 -8.58
N ALA A 178 -25.03 101.81 -7.72
CA ALA A 178 -23.99 102.46 -6.91
C ALA A 178 -22.83 101.50 -6.57
N TRP A 179 -21.69 102.05 -6.15
CA TRP A 179 -20.59 101.28 -5.58
C TRP A 179 -20.82 101.09 -4.07
N SER A 180 -21.05 99.85 -3.63
CA SER A 180 -21.30 99.51 -2.22
C SER A 180 -20.17 98.66 -1.65
N ALA A 181 -19.84 98.85 -0.37
CA ALA A 181 -18.79 98.11 0.32
C ALA A 181 -19.10 96.59 0.36
N VAL A 182 -18.08 95.77 0.13
CA VAL A 182 -18.21 94.31 0.22
C VAL A 182 -17.92 93.87 1.64
N THR A 183 -18.84 93.12 2.26
CA THR A 183 -18.60 92.42 3.52
C THR A 183 -18.38 90.93 3.21
N ASP A 184 -17.37 90.32 3.82
CA ASP A 184 -16.57 89.17 3.34
C ASP A 184 -17.34 87.89 2.93
N LYS A 185 -17.53 87.70 1.61
CA LYS A 185 -18.05 86.48 0.96
C LYS A 185 -16.93 85.50 0.54
N VAL A 186 -15.69 85.97 0.47
CA VAL A 186 -14.56 85.18 -0.05
C VAL A 186 -14.07 84.17 0.98
N ALA A 187 -14.11 84.54 2.27
CA ALA A 187 -13.78 83.62 3.36
C ALA A 187 -14.77 82.44 3.48
N THR A 188 -16.07 82.69 3.26
CA THR A 188 -17.11 81.63 3.36
C THR A 188 -17.01 80.63 2.20
N ASP A 189 -16.78 81.11 0.98
CA ASP A 189 -16.67 80.24 -0.20
C ASP A 189 -15.38 79.38 -0.17
N ALA A 190 -14.27 79.93 0.37
CA ALA A 190 -13.01 79.20 0.53
C ALA A 190 -13.11 78.08 1.60
N ALA A 191 -13.83 78.34 2.71
CA ALA A 191 -14.07 77.34 3.75
C ALA A 191 -14.95 76.18 3.26
N ALA A 192 -15.97 76.47 2.45
CA ALA A 192 -16.85 75.45 1.86
C ALA A 192 -16.11 74.55 0.86
N ALA A 193 -15.25 75.13 0.01
CA ALA A 193 -14.46 74.38 -0.96
C ALA A 193 -13.43 73.45 -0.30
N ALA A 194 -12.80 73.90 0.79
CA ALA A 194 -11.89 73.06 1.59
C ALA A 194 -12.61 71.89 2.28
N ALA A 195 -13.83 72.11 2.78
CA ALA A 195 -14.65 71.06 3.39
C ALA A 195 -15.10 69.99 2.37
N SER A 196 -15.50 70.40 1.15
CA SER A 196 -15.83 69.46 0.07
C SER A 196 -14.61 68.65 -0.40
N ALA A 197 -13.43 69.27 -0.51
CA ALA A 197 -12.20 68.56 -0.88
C ALA A 197 -11.79 67.50 0.16
N LEU A 198 -11.95 67.82 1.46
CA LEU A 198 -11.67 66.89 2.56
C LEU A 198 -12.68 65.72 2.61
N SER A 199 -13.96 65.98 2.29
CA SER A 199 -15.00 64.92 2.20
C SER A 199 -14.70 63.91 1.09
N VAL A 200 -14.23 64.38 -0.08
CA VAL A 200 -13.90 63.53 -1.23
C VAL A 200 -12.61 62.73 -0.98
N ALA A 201 -11.64 63.30 -0.26
CA ALA A 201 -10.43 62.58 0.17
C ALA A 201 -10.75 61.46 1.16
N ASN A 202 -11.69 61.68 2.09
CA ASN A 202 -12.12 60.67 3.07
C ASN A 202 -12.99 59.54 2.48
N THR A 203 -13.56 59.70 1.27
CA THR A 203 -14.34 58.64 0.60
C THR A 203 -13.52 57.73 -0.31
N LYS A 204 -12.25 58.07 -0.59
CA LYS A 204 -11.38 57.31 -1.52
C LYS A 204 -10.29 56.45 -0.87
N ALA A 205 -10.33 56.25 0.45
CA ALA A 205 -9.47 55.28 1.14
C ALA A 205 -10.23 53.97 1.43
N ASP A 206 -10.11 53.01 0.51
CA ASP A 206 -9.69 51.61 0.78
C ASP A 206 -10.35 50.76 1.90
N ALA A 207 -11.68 50.78 2.06
CA ALA A 207 -12.36 49.77 2.90
C ALA A 207 -12.82 48.53 2.11
N SER A 208 -13.43 48.70 0.93
CA SER A 208 -14.06 47.58 0.20
C SER A 208 -13.10 46.83 -0.72
N ALA A 209 -12.18 47.53 -1.39
CA ALA A 209 -11.19 46.91 -2.27
C ALA A 209 -10.13 46.14 -1.48
N VAL A 210 -9.64 46.71 -0.38
CA VAL A 210 -8.71 46.03 0.54
C VAL A 210 -9.40 44.87 1.26
N SER A 211 -10.64 45.03 1.75
CA SER A 211 -11.40 43.92 2.34
C SER A 211 -11.66 42.78 1.34
N SER A 212 -11.99 43.10 0.08
CA SER A 212 -12.19 42.08 -0.96
C SER A 212 -10.90 41.38 -1.35
N LEU A 213 -9.78 42.12 -1.38
CA LEU A 213 -8.46 41.55 -1.66
C LEU A 213 -7.99 40.67 -0.50
N THR A 214 -8.12 41.12 0.76
CA THR A 214 -7.83 40.31 1.96
C THR A 214 -8.68 39.06 1.99
N THR A 215 -9.99 39.14 1.73
CA THR A 215 -10.88 37.97 1.71
C THR A 215 -10.49 36.97 0.62
N ARG A 216 -10.13 37.45 -0.58
CA ARG A 216 -9.66 36.58 -1.69
C ARG A 216 -8.31 35.97 -1.39
N VAL A 217 -7.38 36.72 -0.81
CA VAL A 217 -6.04 36.24 -0.44
C VAL A 217 -6.17 35.19 0.66
N THR A 218 -6.93 35.44 1.73
CA THR A 218 -7.18 34.46 2.79
C THR A 218 -7.88 33.20 2.24
N ALA A 219 -8.88 33.33 1.36
CA ALA A 219 -9.53 32.16 0.76
C ALA A 219 -8.57 31.37 -0.16
N THR A 220 -7.65 32.06 -0.85
CA THR A 220 -6.62 31.39 -1.67
C THR A 220 -5.56 30.73 -0.79
N GLU A 221 -5.15 31.39 0.31
CA GLU A 221 -4.24 30.81 1.31
C GLU A 221 -4.86 29.57 1.95
N ASP A 222 -6.13 29.62 2.37
CA ASP A 222 -6.86 28.46 2.90
C ASP A 222 -6.99 27.34 1.86
N GLN A 223 -7.23 27.66 0.58
CA GLN A 223 -7.26 26.67 -0.50
C GLN A 223 -5.88 26.09 -0.81
N ILE A 224 -4.81 26.88 -0.75
CA ILE A 224 -3.43 26.43 -0.95
C ILE A 224 -2.98 25.56 0.24
N THR A 225 -3.32 25.92 1.48
CA THR A 225 -3.10 25.09 2.67
C THR A 225 -3.92 23.80 2.61
N ALA A 226 -5.17 23.86 2.14
CA ALA A 226 -6.00 22.67 1.92
C ALA A 226 -5.48 21.80 0.76
N GLN A 227 -4.87 22.37 -0.29
CA GLN A 227 -4.23 21.64 -1.39
C GLN A 227 -2.86 21.07 -1.00
N ALA A 228 -2.09 21.76 -0.15
CA ALA A 228 -0.84 21.28 0.42
C ALA A 228 -1.07 20.12 1.40
N ASN A 229 -2.20 20.09 2.11
CA ASN A 229 -2.65 18.94 2.89
C ASN A 229 -3.30 17.83 2.02
N LYS A 230 -3.63 18.11 0.75
CA LYS A 230 -4.26 17.14 -0.18
C LYS A 230 -3.24 16.50 -1.13
N LEU A 231 -2.02 16.29 -0.63
CA LEU A 231 -1.06 15.33 -1.16
C LEU A 231 -0.76 14.22 -0.14
N ASP A 232 -1.67 13.96 0.81
CA ASP A 232 -1.63 12.75 1.62
C ASP A 232 -2.45 11.64 0.94
N GLY A 233 -1.90 10.42 0.93
CA GLY A 233 -2.40 9.26 0.19
C GLY A 233 -3.89 8.92 0.42
N ILE A 234 -4.42 8.01 -0.40
CA ILE A 234 -5.76 7.46 -0.22
C ILE A 234 -5.76 6.66 1.09
N TYR A 235 -6.27 7.25 2.17
CA TYR A 235 -6.66 6.54 3.38
C TYR A 235 -8.18 6.37 3.34
N VAL A 236 -8.63 5.15 3.08
CA VAL A 236 -10.03 4.80 3.29
C VAL A 236 -10.12 4.15 4.66
N GLN A 237 -10.37 4.97 5.70
CA GLN A 237 -10.85 4.44 6.97
C GLN A 237 -12.33 4.10 6.81
N VAL A 238 -12.64 2.86 6.47
CA VAL A 238 -14.01 2.34 6.51
C VAL A 238 -14.26 1.83 7.93
N ASN A 239 -14.98 2.60 8.74
CA ASN A 239 -15.59 2.10 9.96
C ASN A 239 -17.06 1.81 9.65
N PRO A 240 -17.41 0.61 9.12
CA PRO A 240 -18.80 0.30 8.81
C PRO A 240 -19.64 0.34 10.10
N ALA A 241 -20.87 0.85 10.03
CA ALA A 241 -21.83 0.68 11.11
C ALA A 241 -22.08 -0.82 11.28
N LEU A 242 -21.68 -1.36 12.42
CA LEU A 242 -21.73 -2.78 12.72
C LEU A 242 -23.14 -3.15 13.21
N ALA A 243 -23.53 -4.43 13.07
CA ALA A 243 -24.72 -4.93 13.75
C ALA A 243 -24.50 -4.79 15.28
N GLY A 244 -25.21 -3.85 15.92
CA GLY A 244 -24.98 -3.43 17.31
C GLY A 244 -24.55 -1.98 17.50
N ASP A 245 -24.38 -1.18 16.43
CA ASP A 245 -24.17 0.27 16.57
C ASP A 245 -25.44 0.96 17.07
N ALA A 246 -25.38 1.51 18.29
CA ALA A 246 -26.51 2.17 18.96
C ALA A 246 -27.00 3.44 18.23
N ALA A 247 -26.26 3.92 17.22
CA ALA A 247 -26.65 5.08 16.42
C ALA A 247 -27.69 4.78 15.31
N GLY A 248 -27.95 3.51 15.00
CA GLY A 248 -28.91 3.11 13.95
C GLY A 248 -29.58 1.78 14.24
N PHE A 249 -30.79 1.81 14.79
CA PHE A 249 -31.56 0.66 15.27
C PHE A 249 -31.65 -0.55 14.30
N ALA A 250 -30.83 -1.58 14.54
CA ALA A 250 -31.11 -2.98 14.22
C ALA A 250 -30.36 -3.89 15.22
N GLY A 251 -31.08 -4.48 16.18
CA GLY A 251 -30.52 -5.30 17.25
C GLY A 251 -30.83 -6.78 17.12
N SER A 252 -29.82 -7.61 17.37
CA SER A 252 -29.81 -8.51 18.53
C SER A 252 -28.65 -8.05 19.43
N THR A 253 -28.90 -7.89 20.75
CA THR A 253 -27.86 -7.59 21.75
C THR A 253 -27.01 -8.82 22.12
N ALA A 254 -27.30 -9.98 21.55
CA ALA A 254 -26.69 -11.25 21.94
C ALA A 254 -25.60 -11.75 20.97
N SER A 255 -25.47 -11.18 19.76
CA SER A 255 -24.53 -11.68 18.74
C SER A 255 -24.04 -10.57 17.82
N PHE A 256 -22.75 -10.56 17.53
CA PHE A 256 -22.05 -9.58 16.72
C PHE A 256 -21.10 -10.29 15.74
N VAL A 257 -21.05 -9.82 14.51
CA VAL A 257 -20.09 -10.26 13.48
C VAL A 257 -19.60 -9.02 12.75
N GLY A 258 -18.28 -8.87 12.65
CA GLY A 258 -17.65 -7.77 11.94
C GLY A 258 -16.48 -8.26 11.09
N VAL A 259 -16.44 -7.81 9.84
CA VAL A 259 -15.28 -7.97 8.95
C VAL A 259 -14.93 -6.60 8.40
N TRP A 260 -13.69 -6.17 8.59
CA TRP A 260 -13.20 -4.91 8.04
C TRP A 260 -11.73 -5.00 7.66
N SER A 261 -11.32 -4.14 6.74
CA SER A 261 -9.93 -4.02 6.31
C SER A 261 -9.56 -2.54 6.25
N GLU A 262 -8.40 -2.18 6.81
CA GLU A 262 -7.77 -0.88 6.61
C GLU A 262 -6.56 -1.05 5.71
N GLN A 263 -6.47 -0.23 4.67
CA GLN A 263 -5.40 -0.27 3.68
C GLN A 263 -4.84 1.13 3.50
N SER A 264 -3.51 1.23 3.57
CA SER A 264 -2.80 2.49 3.33
C SER A 264 -1.55 2.26 2.50
N ALA A 265 -1.26 3.25 1.65
CA ALA A 265 -0.02 3.33 0.92
C ALA A 265 0.49 4.77 1.01
N ARG A 266 1.73 4.93 1.45
CA ARG A 266 2.39 6.23 1.62
C ARG A 266 3.75 6.18 0.93
N ILE A 267 4.07 7.24 0.22
CA ILE A 267 5.41 7.51 -0.28
C ILE A 267 5.77 8.90 0.19
N GLU A 268 6.73 9.01 1.11
CA GLU A 268 7.14 10.27 1.73
C GLU A 268 8.63 10.17 2.10
N ASP A 269 9.40 11.24 1.87
CA ASP A 269 10.82 11.35 2.27
C ASP A 269 11.70 10.13 1.95
N GLY A 270 11.53 9.53 0.77
CA GLY A 270 12.34 8.39 0.32
C GLY A 270 11.96 7.05 0.96
N VAL A 271 10.82 6.97 1.66
CA VAL A 271 10.24 5.74 2.20
C VAL A 271 8.91 5.45 1.52
N ALA A 272 8.80 4.27 0.91
CA ALA A 272 7.54 3.69 0.47
C ALA A 272 7.04 2.70 1.52
N LEU A 273 5.84 2.92 2.03
CA LEU A 273 5.19 2.09 3.04
C LEU A 273 3.80 1.67 2.54
N GLY A 274 3.57 0.37 2.45
CA GLY A 274 2.26 -0.23 2.30
C GLY A 274 1.87 -0.96 3.58
N GLN A 275 0.67 -0.72 4.08
CA GLN A 275 0.10 -1.42 5.24
C GLN A 275 -1.32 -1.90 4.92
N ARG A 276 -1.63 -3.12 5.34
CA ARG A 276 -2.98 -3.68 5.33
C ARG A 276 -3.26 -4.35 6.67
N ILE A 277 -4.36 -4.00 7.30
CA ILE A 277 -4.87 -4.65 8.51
C ILE A 277 -6.22 -5.26 8.14
N ASP A 278 -6.34 -6.58 8.26
CA ASP A 278 -7.59 -7.32 8.04
C ASP A 278 -8.07 -7.85 9.40
N VAL A 279 -9.32 -7.55 9.77
CA VAL A 279 -9.94 -8.02 11.01
C VAL A 279 -11.24 -8.74 10.73
N VAL A 280 -11.37 -9.93 11.32
CA VAL A 280 -12.60 -10.71 11.40
C VAL A 280 -12.91 -10.91 12.88
N THR A 281 -14.09 -10.54 13.34
CA THR A 281 -14.50 -10.68 14.73
C THR A 281 -15.93 -11.18 14.81
N VAL A 282 -16.18 -12.08 15.76
CA VAL A 282 -17.49 -12.67 16.04
C VAL A 282 -17.63 -12.71 17.56
N SER A 283 -18.78 -12.33 18.08
CA SER A 283 -19.13 -12.58 19.47
C SER A 283 -20.58 -13.03 19.62
N VAL A 284 -20.81 -13.93 20.57
CA VAL A 284 -22.14 -14.42 20.98
C VAL A 284 -22.13 -14.56 22.50
N GLY A 285 -22.79 -13.63 23.21
CA GLY A 285 -22.70 -13.57 24.69
C GLY A 285 -21.25 -13.37 25.17
N GLU A 286 -20.73 -14.31 25.98
CA GLU A 286 -19.34 -14.33 26.48
C GLU A 286 -18.35 -15.08 25.56
N VAL A 287 -18.81 -15.58 24.42
CA VAL A 287 -17.97 -16.30 23.45
C VAL A 287 -17.54 -15.35 22.36
N ASN A 288 -16.25 -15.07 22.26
CA ASN A 288 -15.66 -14.17 21.28
C ASN A 288 -14.60 -14.91 20.45
N ALA A 289 -14.55 -14.65 19.16
CA ALA A 289 -13.48 -15.11 18.27
C ALA A 289 -13.02 -13.95 17.40
N ALA A 290 -11.73 -13.75 17.28
CA ALA A 290 -11.14 -12.68 16.47
C ALA A 290 -9.91 -13.18 15.71
N ILE A 291 -9.78 -12.74 14.46
CA ILE A 291 -8.60 -12.92 13.63
C ILE A 291 -8.18 -11.54 13.16
N GLN A 292 -6.92 -11.18 13.41
CA GLN A 292 -6.32 -9.93 12.94
C GLN A 292 -5.05 -10.26 12.16
N THR A 293 -4.96 -9.80 10.92
CA THR A 293 -3.76 -9.93 10.08
C THR A 293 -3.24 -8.55 9.73
N GLU A 294 -2.04 -8.22 10.17
CA GLU A 294 -1.33 -7.01 9.81
C GLU A 294 -0.22 -7.36 8.82
N THR A 295 -0.25 -6.76 7.63
CA THR A 295 0.77 -6.92 6.58
C THR A 295 1.41 -5.56 6.34
N THR A 296 2.72 -5.49 6.52
CA THR A 296 3.53 -4.30 6.25
C THR A 296 4.60 -4.63 5.21
N ALA A 297 4.70 -3.79 4.18
CA ALA A 297 5.82 -3.75 3.25
C ALA A 297 6.41 -2.35 3.27
N ARG A 298 7.68 -2.23 3.66
CA ARG A 298 8.41 -0.96 3.74
C ARG A 298 9.67 -1.06 2.91
N ALA A 299 9.90 -0.08 2.04
CA ALA A 299 11.15 0.11 1.33
C ALA A 299 11.65 1.54 1.56
N SER A 300 12.91 1.70 1.95
CA SER A 300 13.62 2.98 2.02
C SER A 300 14.86 2.93 1.16
N ALA A 301 15.63 4.02 1.13
CA ALA A 301 16.94 4.07 0.45
C ALA A 301 17.90 2.97 0.93
N ASP A 302 17.79 2.59 2.21
CA ASP A 302 18.78 1.73 2.87
C ASP A 302 18.24 0.33 3.22
N ALA A 303 16.93 0.12 3.27
CA ALA A 303 16.37 -1.16 3.68
C ALA A 303 15.00 -1.50 3.08
N ALA A 304 14.77 -2.79 2.88
CA ALA A 304 13.48 -3.40 2.61
C ALA A 304 13.07 -4.28 3.80
N LEU A 305 11.85 -4.10 4.29
CA LEU A 305 11.24 -4.88 5.36
C LEU A 305 9.86 -5.34 4.92
N SER A 306 9.63 -6.64 5.00
CA SER A 306 8.30 -7.23 4.91
C SER A 306 7.97 -7.89 6.24
N SER A 307 6.79 -7.62 6.78
CA SER A 307 6.30 -8.27 8.00
C SER A 307 4.83 -8.63 7.86
N GLN A 308 4.48 -9.82 8.30
CA GLN A 308 3.11 -10.26 8.47
C GLN A 308 2.94 -10.77 9.90
N ILE A 309 1.93 -10.26 10.58
CA ILE A 309 1.54 -10.69 11.93
C ILE A 309 0.09 -11.15 11.84
N THR A 310 -0.17 -12.42 12.16
CA THR A 310 -1.53 -12.96 12.29
C THR A 310 -1.78 -13.33 13.74
N THR A 311 -2.81 -12.73 14.33
CA THR A 311 -3.30 -13.08 15.66
C THR A 311 -4.66 -13.74 15.52
N VAL A 312 -4.79 -14.97 16.00
CA VAL A 312 -6.04 -15.72 16.12
C VAL A 312 -6.36 -15.84 17.60
N GLN A 313 -7.52 -15.36 18.04
CA GLN A 313 -7.94 -15.35 19.43
C GLN A 313 -9.35 -15.94 19.57
N ALA A 314 -9.54 -16.77 20.59
CA ALA A 314 -10.84 -17.24 21.04
C ALA A 314 -10.97 -17.01 22.55
N VAL A 315 -12.13 -16.55 23.00
CA VAL A 315 -12.46 -16.30 24.41
C VAL A 315 -13.82 -16.92 24.68
N ALA A 316 -13.97 -17.62 25.79
CA ALA A 316 -15.25 -18.14 26.27
C ALA A 316 -15.23 -18.23 27.79
N ASN A 317 -16.25 -17.71 28.48
CA ASN A 317 -16.39 -17.79 29.94
C ASN A 317 -15.11 -17.35 30.70
N SER A 318 -14.49 -16.24 30.30
CA SER A 318 -13.20 -15.73 30.82
C SER A 318 -11.96 -16.59 30.57
N ALA A 319 -12.06 -17.73 29.87
CA ALA A 319 -10.91 -18.46 29.35
C ALA A 319 -10.54 -17.93 27.96
N SER A 320 -9.25 -17.83 27.65
CA SER A 320 -8.77 -17.38 26.35
C SER A 320 -7.71 -18.32 25.77
N ALA A 321 -7.74 -18.46 24.46
CA ALA A 321 -6.69 -19.10 23.67
C ALA A 321 -6.28 -18.13 22.56
N ALA A 322 -4.98 -17.95 22.36
CA ALA A 322 -4.49 -17.12 21.28
C ALA A 322 -3.25 -17.74 20.61
N VAL A 323 -3.19 -17.59 19.30
CA VAL A 323 -2.04 -17.94 18.46
C VAL A 323 -1.60 -16.68 17.74
N GLN A 324 -0.32 -16.34 17.86
CA GLN A 324 0.30 -15.24 17.14
C GLN A 324 1.42 -15.81 16.26
N THR A 325 1.28 -15.63 14.96
CA THR A 325 2.30 -15.98 13.97
C THR A 325 2.93 -14.70 13.45
N VAL A 326 4.25 -14.60 13.50
CA VAL A 326 5.03 -13.50 12.94
C VAL A 326 5.93 -14.06 11.85
N SER A 327 5.86 -13.48 10.66
CA SER A 327 6.79 -13.75 9.56
C SER A 327 7.42 -12.43 9.15
N GLN A 328 8.74 -12.35 9.14
CA GLN A 328 9.47 -11.13 8.80
C GLN A 328 10.69 -11.46 7.93
N ALA A 329 10.93 -10.60 6.94
CA ALA A 329 12.13 -10.60 6.13
C ALA A 329 12.65 -9.18 6.01
N GLN A 330 13.95 -9.00 6.23
CA GLN A 330 14.65 -7.73 6.16
C GLN A 330 15.90 -7.88 5.30
N ALA A 331 16.11 -6.92 4.41
CA ALA A 331 17.34 -6.76 3.65
C ALA A 331 17.77 -5.30 3.66
N SER A 332 19.06 -5.04 3.86
CA SER A 332 19.62 -3.70 3.97
C SER A 332 20.86 -3.54 3.08
N THR A 333 21.12 -2.32 2.61
CA THR A 333 22.24 -1.97 1.72
C THR A 333 23.60 -2.10 2.38
N ASP A 334 23.64 -2.09 3.71
CA ASP A 334 24.82 -2.39 4.54
C ASP A 334 25.16 -3.90 4.63
N GLY A 335 24.43 -4.75 3.90
CA GLY A 335 24.64 -6.20 3.88
C GLY A 335 23.97 -6.95 5.03
N ARG A 336 23.21 -6.28 5.90
CA ARG A 336 22.38 -6.95 6.92
C ARG A 336 21.20 -7.65 6.24
N LEU A 337 21.12 -8.96 6.43
CA LEU A 337 20.03 -9.81 5.99
C LEU A 337 19.48 -10.53 7.20
N GLY A 338 18.14 -10.52 7.33
CA GLY A 338 17.44 -11.11 8.46
C GLY A 338 16.14 -11.74 8.00
N THR A 339 15.86 -12.95 8.47
CA THR A 339 14.52 -13.54 8.39
C THR A 339 14.15 -14.09 9.75
N MET A 340 12.89 -13.95 10.13
CA MET A 340 12.36 -14.63 11.29
C MET A 340 10.96 -15.14 11.01
N TRP A 341 10.68 -16.33 11.53
CA TRP A 341 9.35 -16.88 11.62
C TRP A 341 9.14 -17.38 13.03
N ALA A 342 8.09 -16.93 13.69
CA ALA A 342 7.78 -17.35 15.05
C ALA A 342 6.29 -17.61 15.21
N VAL A 343 5.95 -18.63 15.99
CA VAL A 343 4.59 -18.89 16.47
C VAL A 343 4.63 -18.87 17.97
N LYS A 344 3.78 -18.05 18.58
CA LYS A 344 3.51 -18.04 20.01
C LYS A 344 2.07 -18.50 20.21
N MET A 345 1.88 -19.47 21.09
CA MET A 345 0.58 -19.98 21.50
C MET A 345 0.43 -19.74 22.99
N GLN A 346 -0.73 -19.26 23.41
CA GLN A 346 -1.05 -19.05 24.81
C GLN A 346 -2.47 -19.48 25.11
N VAL A 347 -2.66 -20.12 26.26
CA VAL A 347 -3.96 -20.45 26.83
C VAL A 347 -4.00 -19.92 28.25
N ASN A 348 -5.07 -19.21 28.58
CA ASN A 348 -5.36 -18.76 29.94
C ASN A 348 -6.74 -19.30 30.33
N ALA A 349 -6.79 -20.17 31.33
CA ALA A 349 -8.05 -20.64 31.90
C ALA A 349 -7.97 -20.51 33.43
N GLN A 350 -8.94 -19.83 34.05
CA GLN A 350 -9.05 -19.71 35.51
C GLN A 350 -7.76 -19.24 36.21
N GLY A 351 -6.97 -18.36 35.57
CA GLY A 351 -5.71 -17.82 36.11
C GLY A 351 -4.48 -18.68 35.85
N GLN A 352 -4.61 -19.86 35.22
CA GLN A 352 -3.49 -20.67 34.77
C GLN A 352 -3.09 -20.28 33.35
N TYR A 353 -1.92 -19.65 33.23
CA TYR A 353 -1.33 -19.25 31.95
C TYR A 353 -0.33 -20.31 31.48
N VAL A 354 -0.57 -20.89 30.30
CA VAL A 354 0.36 -21.79 29.63
C VAL A 354 0.72 -21.18 28.28
N ALA A 355 2.02 -21.09 27.98
CA ALA A 355 2.50 -20.63 26.70
C ALA A 355 3.49 -21.63 26.10
N ALA A 356 3.42 -21.78 24.79
CA ALA A 356 4.39 -22.53 24.01
C ALA A 356 4.73 -21.73 22.76
N GLY A 357 5.92 -21.97 22.19
CA GLY A 357 6.31 -21.28 20.97
C GLY A 357 7.48 -21.92 20.26
N ILE A 358 7.58 -21.59 18.99
CA ILE A 358 8.64 -22.01 18.09
C ILE A 358 9.14 -20.78 17.32
N GLY A 359 10.45 -20.66 17.19
CA GLY A 359 11.10 -19.55 16.51
C GLY A 359 12.19 -20.07 15.58
N LEU A 360 12.16 -19.62 14.34
CA LEU A 360 13.20 -19.81 13.34
C LEU A 360 13.73 -18.43 12.98
N GLY A 361 15.04 -18.27 12.99
CA GLY A 361 15.69 -17.01 12.61
C GLY A 361 16.93 -17.29 11.78
N ILE A 362 17.18 -16.46 10.78
CA ILE A 362 18.46 -16.40 10.08
C ILE A 362 18.91 -14.95 10.09
N GLU A 363 20.08 -14.68 10.64
CA GLU A 363 20.64 -13.33 10.73
C GLU A 363 22.08 -13.33 10.21
N ASN A 364 22.46 -12.27 9.50
CA ASN A 364 23.84 -12.02 9.10
C ASN A 364 24.57 -11.27 10.23
N GLY A 365 25.14 -12.02 11.17
CA GLY A 365 25.90 -11.48 12.31
C GLY A 365 27.39 -11.25 12.00
N PRO A 366 28.19 -10.77 12.96
CA PRO A 366 29.63 -10.55 12.78
C PRO A 366 30.44 -11.79 12.36
N ALA A 367 29.90 -12.99 12.60
CA ALA A 367 30.50 -14.28 12.23
C ALA A 367 29.94 -14.87 10.91
N GLY A 368 29.11 -14.13 10.17
CA GLY A 368 28.40 -14.58 8.97
C GLY A 368 26.95 -14.98 9.25
N LEU A 369 26.36 -15.73 8.32
CA LEU A 369 24.98 -16.23 8.43
C LEU A 369 24.84 -17.22 9.58
N GLN A 370 23.98 -16.89 10.55
CA GLN A 370 23.65 -17.74 11.68
C GLN A 370 22.17 -18.09 11.65
N SER A 371 21.85 -19.39 11.59
CA SER A 371 20.49 -19.90 11.76
C SER A 371 20.24 -20.27 13.22
N THR A 372 19.03 -20.00 13.69
CA THR A 372 18.55 -20.37 15.02
C THR A 372 17.22 -21.11 14.90
N PHE A 373 17.07 -22.13 15.72
CA PHE A 373 15.81 -22.83 15.93
C PHE A 373 15.57 -22.97 17.42
N LEU A 374 14.55 -22.29 17.92
CA LEU A 374 14.23 -22.18 19.32
C LEU A 374 12.84 -22.74 19.57
N VAL A 375 12.72 -23.59 20.59
CA VAL A 375 11.45 -24.17 21.02
C VAL A 375 11.28 -23.87 22.51
N SER A 376 10.13 -23.33 22.89
CA SER A 376 9.72 -23.13 24.27
C SER A 376 8.45 -23.91 24.53
N ALA A 377 8.54 -24.96 25.35
CA ALA A 377 7.41 -25.81 25.73
C ALA A 377 7.76 -26.61 26.99
N ASP A 378 6.74 -27.04 27.74
CA ASP A 378 6.91 -27.97 28.88
C ASP A 378 7.34 -29.37 28.41
N THR A 379 6.89 -29.78 27.22
CA THR A 379 7.26 -31.04 26.58
C THR A 379 7.35 -30.86 25.07
N PHE A 380 8.51 -31.23 24.49
CA PHE A 380 8.72 -31.31 23.05
C PHE A 380 8.97 -32.76 22.66
N ALA A 381 8.09 -33.38 21.87
CA ALA A 381 8.20 -34.79 21.53
C ALA A 381 7.87 -35.06 20.05
N VAL A 382 8.62 -35.96 19.43
CA VAL A 382 8.24 -36.57 18.16
C VAL A 382 7.27 -37.69 18.49
N VAL A 383 6.05 -37.66 17.96
CA VAL A 383 5.00 -38.63 18.27
C VAL A 383 4.68 -39.50 17.05
N ASN A 384 4.45 -40.78 17.29
CA ASN A 384 3.94 -41.74 16.31
C ASN A 384 2.67 -42.41 16.87
N GLY A 385 1.67 -42.65 16.02
CA GLY A 385 0.44 -43.36 16.42
C GLY A 385 -0.88 -42.63 16.15
N ILE A 386 -1.06 -41.97 15.00
CA ILE A 386 -2.33 -41.32 14.63
C ILE A 386 -3.54 -42.29 14.62
N ASN A 387 -3.32 -43.62 14.66
CA ASN A 387 -4.37 -44.64 14.82
C ASN A 387 -3.96 -45.84 15.72
N GLY A 388 -3.12 -45.63 16.75
CA GLY A 388 -2.64 -46.71 17.64
C GLY A 388 -2.14 -46.20 18.99
N THR A 389 -1.47 -47.04 19.78
CA THR A 389 -0.85 -46.61 21.05
C THR A 389 0.19 -45.52 20.78
N LEU A 390 -0.04 -44.33 21.34
CA LEU A 390 0.87 -43.20 21.21
C LEU A 390 2.27 -43.58 21.71
N SER A 391 3.29 -43.45 20.86
CA SER A 391 4.69 -43.71 21.21
C SER A 391 5.56 -42.56 20.73
N SER A 392 6.55 -42.18 21.53
CA SER A 392 7.53 -41.16 21.18
C SER A 392 8.94 -41.74 21.14
N PRO A 393 9.64 -41.74 19.99
CA PRO A 393 11.05 -42.12 19.93
C PRO A 393 11.99 -41.07 20.56
N PHE A 394 11.55 -39.80 20.64
CA PHE A 394 12.31 -38.67 21.17
C PHE A 394 11.39 -37.69 21.91
N ALA A 395 11.68 -37.40 23.17
CA ALA A 395 10.97 -36.39 23.96
C ALA A 395 11.91 -35.60 24.86
N VAL A 396 11.65 -34.30 25.01
CA VAL A 396 12.28 -33.42 26.00
C VAL A 396 11.19 -33.01 26.97
N THR A 397 11.33 -33.38 28.25
CA THR A 397 10.36 -33.06 29.30
C THR A 397 11.05 -33.00 30.65
N GLY A 398 10.61 -32.09 31.53
CA GLY A 398 11.24 -31.90 32.85
C GLY A 398 12.74 -31.59 32.79
N GLY A 399 13.20 -30.96 31.70
CA GLY A 399 14.62 -30.67 31.47
C GLY A 399 15.49 -31.87 31.06
N GLN A 400 14.89 -33.03 30.77
CA GLN A 400 15.59 -34.25 30.37
C GLN A 400 15.20 -34.67 28.95
N VAL A 401 16.16 -35.27 28.23
CA VAL A 401 15.96 -35.88 26.92
C VAL A 401 15.75 -37.39 27.10
N PHE A 402 14.65 -37.90 26.55
CA PHE A 402 14.31 -39.31 26.52
C PHE A 402 14.38 -39.81 25.08
N ILE A 403 15.18 -40.85 24.85
CA ILE A 403 15.33 -41.50 23.54
C ILE A 403 15.05 -42.99 23.72
N ARG A 404 14.09 -43.53 22.96
CA ARG A 404 13.70 -44.95 23.09
C ARG A 404 14.72 -45.89 22.46
N SER A 405 15.25 -45.52 21.29
CA SER A 405 16.32 -46.22 20.57
C SER A 405 17.04 -45.21 19.67
N ALA A 406 18.36 -45.33 19.56
CA ALA A 406 19.20 -44.44 18.76
C ALA A 406 20.23 -45.25 17.97
N PHE A 407 20.41 -44.93 16.69
CA PHE A 407 21.58 -45.33 15.90
C PHE A 407 22.50 -44.11 15.79
N ILE A 408 23.69 -44.19 16.38
CA ILE A 408 24.63 -43.07 16.49
C ILE A 408 25.92 -43.49 15.80
N GLN A 409 26.35 -42.75 14.78
CA GLN A 409 27.59 -43.04 14.05
C GLN A 409 28.80 -42.93 14.99
N ASP A 410 28.93 -41.80 15.69
CA ASP A 410 29.99 -41.54 16.66
C ASP A 410 29.40 -40.92 17.93
N LEU A 411 29.64 -41.54 19.09
CA LEU A 411 29.24 -41.03 20.40
C LEU A 411 30.45 -40.47 21.15
N SER A 412 30.48 -39.15 21.33
CA SER A 412 31.49 -38.47 22.16
C SER A 412 30.84 -37.94 23.44
N LEU A 413 31.40 -38.30 24.60
CA LEU A 413 30.92 -37.89 25.92
C LEU A 413 32.12 -37.42 26.76
N SER A 414 32.00 -36.27 27.41
CA SER A 414 32.99 -35.87 28.43
C SER A 414 32.90 -36.75 29.68
N PHE A 415 31.67 -37.11 30.08
CA PHE A 415 31.38 -38.05 31.15
C PHE A 415 29.94 -38.59 30.99
N GLY A 416 29.71 -39.88 31.27
CA GLY A 416 28.39 -40.50 31.18
C GLY A 416 28.08 -41.36 32.41
N LYS A 417 26.84 -41.30 32.90
CA LYS A 417 26.35 -42.19 33.97
C LYS A 417 25.56 -43.35 33.36
N ILE A 418 25.91 -44.58 33.71
CA ILE A 418 25.28 -45.81 33.21
C ILE A 418 24.37 -46.39 34.29
N SER A 419 23.11 -46.64 33.96
CA SER A 419 22.11 -47.18 34.91
C SER A 419 22.04 -48.71 34.93
N ASP A 420 22.61 -49.38 33.94
CA ASP A 420 22.75 -50.83 33.89
C ASP A 420 24.07 -51.25 33.24
N ASN A 421 24.09 -51.58 31.94
CA ASN A 421 25.29 -52.05 31.25
C ASN A 421 25.47 -51.36 29.89
N ILE A 422 26.72 -51.24 29.44
CA ILE A 422 27.06 -51.03 28.03
C ILE A 422 27.61 -52.36 27.52
N GLN A 423 27.07 -52.90 26.43
CA GLN A 423 27.47 -54.21 25.93
C GLN A 423 27.30 -54.30 24.41
N SER A 424 28.00 -55.25 23.79
CA SER A 424 27.78 -55.60 22.39
C SER A 424 26.49 -56.40 22.18
N ASP A 425 25.93 -56.33 20.98
CA ASP A 425 24.70 -57.05 20.61
C ASP A 425 24.83 -58.58 20.72
N ASN A 426 26.03 -59.12 20.53
CA ASN A 426 26.34 -60.55 20.60
C ASN A 426 26.83 -61.02 21.99
N TYR A 427 26.67 -60.20 23.03
CA TYR A 427 27.15 -60.55 24.37
C TYR A 427 26.43 -61.78 24.95
N VAL A 428 27.21 -62.80 25.30
CA VAL A 428 26.78 -63.96 26.07
C VAL A 428 27.80 -64.18 27.16
N ALA A 429 27.34 -64.22 28.42
CA ALA A 429 28.21 -64.30 29.60
C ALA A 429 29.24 -65.44 29.47
N ASN A 430 30.51 -65.12 29.73
CA ASN A 430 31.65 -66.04 29.63
C ASN A 430 31.91 -66.70 28.27
N SER A 431 31.23 -66.26 27.19
CA SER A 431 31.27 -66.92 25.88
C SER A 431 31.65 -65.96 24.74
N THR A 432 30.82 -64.95 24.45
CA THR A 432 31.02 -64.04 23.31
C THR A 432 30.73 -62.58 23.66
N GLY A 433 31.27 -61.66 22.88
CA GLY A 433 31.02 -60.23 23.00
C GLY A 433 31.64 -59.58 24.25
N TRP A 434 31.26 -58.34 24.53
CA TRP A 434 31.79 -57.59 25.66
C TRP A 434 30.69 -56.89 26.45
N LYS A 435 30.96 -56.63 27.73
CA LYS A 435 30.06 -55.94 28.65
C LYS A 435 30.85 -55.11 29.67
N LEU A 436 30.39 -53.90 29.93
CA LEU A 436 30.77 -53.07 31.06
C LEU A 436 29.54 -52.80 31.93
N SER A 437 29.60 -53.15 33.21
CA SER A 437 28.47 -53.09 34.13
C SER A 437 28.57 -51.95 35.14
N LYS A 438 27.43 -51.36 35.52
CA LYS A 438 27.34 -50.44 36.67
C LYS A 438 27.84 -51.02 37.99
N ALA A 439 27.87 -52.35 38.12
CA ALA A 439 28.34 -53.04 39.31
C ALA A 439 29.89 -53.07 39.41
N GLY A 440 30.59 -52.45 38.45
CA GLY A 440 32.06 -52.39 38.41
C GLY A 440 32.71 -53.60 37.73
N GLY A 441 31.93 -54.48 37.10
CA GLY A 441 32.43 -55.63 36.34
C GLY A 441 32.62 -55.31 34.85
N MET A 442 33.68 -55.88 34.25
CA MET A 442 33.92 -55.83 32.81
C MET A 442 34.20 -57.25 32.28
N GLU A 443 33.59 -57.61 31.16
CA GLU A 443 33.85 -58.85 30.42
C GLU A 443 34.25 -58.51 28.99
N LEU A 444 35.38 -59.05 28.54
CA LEU A 444 35.85 -59.00 27.17
C LEU A 444 36.03 -60.45 26.70
N ASN A 445 35.03 -60.98 25.99
CA ASN A 445 35.10 -62.31 25.40
C ASN A 445 35.46 -62.20 23.90
N SER A 446 35.93 -63.31 23.34
CA SER A 446 36.13 -63.43 21.90
C SER A 446 34.84 -63.20 21.11
N THR A 447 34.97 -62.92 19.82
CA THR A 447 33.84 -62.91 18.88
C THR A 447 33.31 -64.32 18.58
N VAL A 448 34.07 -65.36 18.93
CA VAL A 448 33.73 -66.78 18.70
C VAL A 448 33.62 -67.51 20.05
N ALA A 449 32.57 -68.30 20.22
CA ALA A 449 32.32 -69.06 21.44
C ALA A 449 33.45 -70.06 21.75
N GLY A 450 33.80 -70.20 23.03
CA GLY A 450 34.82 -71.14 23.50
C GLY A 450 36.27 -70.70 23.30
N GLN A 451 36.51 -69.44 22.92
CA GLN A 451 37.86 -68.88 22.82
C GLN A 451 38.25 -68.14 24.12
N GLY A 452 39.45 -67.54 24.14
CA GLY A 452 39.94 -66.81 25.31
C GLY A 452 39.04 -65.65 25.74
N ARG A 453 39.09 -65.30 27.03
CA ARG A 453 38.29 -64.23 27.64
C ARG A 453 39.02 -63.52 28.76
N VAL A 454 38.63 -62.27 29.02
CA VAL A 454 39.07 -61.45 30.16
C VAL A 454 37.87 -61.07 31.00
N GLN A 455 37.97 -61.23 32.31
CA GLN A 455 36.97 -60.77 33.27
C GLN A 455 37.64 -59.89 34.33
N VAL A 456 37.06 -58.72 34.55
CA VAL A 456 37.40 -57.81 35.64
C VAL A 456 36.22 -57.74 36.59
N THR A 457 36.50 -57.95 37.86
CA THR A 457 35.54 -57.82 38.96
C THR A 457 36.07 -56.81 39.97
N ASN A 458 35.29 -56.50 41.00
CA ASN A 458 35.76 -55.72 42.14
C ASN A 458 36.89 -56.40 42.95
N ARG A 459 37.21 -57.66 42.67
CA ARG A 459 38.20 -58.46 43.42
C ARG A 459 39.45 -58.82 42.61
N ALA A 460 39.30 -59.10 41.31
CA ALA A 460 40.38 -59.58 40.47
C ALA A 460 40.17 -59.30 38.98
N VAL A 461 41.28 -59.29 38.24
CA VAL A 461 41.37 -59.44 36.79
C VAL A 461 41.80 -60.86 36.48
N LYS A 462 41.04 -61.57 35.64
CA LYS A 462 41.30 -62.96 35.25
C LYS A 462 41.32 -63.09 33.73
N VAL A 463 42.27 -63.85 33.20
CA VAL A 463 42.43 -64.11 31.75
C VAL A 463 42.48 -65.61 31.51
N TRP A 464 41.63 -66.12 30.62
CA TRP A 464 41.57 -67.53 30.24
C TRP A 464 41.99 -67.72 28.77
N ASP A 465 42.61 -68.86 28.48
CA ASP A 465 42.84 -69.30 27.12
C ASP A 465 41.61 -69.99 26.49
N ALA A 466 41.73 -70.40 25.23
CA ALA A 466 40.66 -71.09 24.49
C ALA A 466 40.32 -72.49 25.03
N ASN A 467 41.16 -73.08 25.87
CA ASN A 467 40.85 -74.35 26.54
C ASN A 467 40.14 -74.12 27.89
N GLY A 468 39.81 -72.88 28.22
CA GLY A 468 39.19 -72.51 29.49
C GLY A 468 40.16 -72.53 30.67
N VAL A 469 41.47 -72.59 30.43
CA VAL A 469 42.50 -72.60 31.49
C VAL A 469 42.82 -71.17 31.90
N LEU A 470 42.80 -70.89 33.20
CA LEU A 470 43.20 -69.59 33.77
C LEU A 470 44.71 -69.40 33.58
N ARG A 471 45.09 -68.34 32.86
CA ARG A 471 46.50 -68.02 32.53
C ARG A 471 47.07 -66.88 33.34
N VAL A 472 46.22 -65.92 33.70
CA VAL A 472 46.60 -64.74 34.48
C VAL A 472 45.52 -64.45 35.51
N GLN A 473 45.92 -64.21 36.75
CA GLN A 473 45.09 -63.63 37.79
C GLN A 473 45.85 -62.50 38.48
N LEU A 474 45.23 -61.32 38.55
CA LEU A 474 45.74 -60.16 39.28
C LEU A 474 44.68 -59.76 40.32
N GLY A 475 45.06 -59.68 41.60
CA GLY A 475 44.11 -59.48 42.70
C GLY A 475 43.53 -60.80 43.26
N ASP A 476 42.64 -60.70 44.24
CA ASP A 476 42.13 -61.81 45.07
C ASP A 476 43.25 -62.62 45.75
N LEU A 477 43.85 -62.02 46.78
CA LEU A 477 44.95 -62.60 47.59
C LEU A 477 44.46 -63.66 48.59
N SER A 478 43.16 -63.96 48.59
CA SER A 478 42.50 -64.95 49.46
C SER A 478 42.09 -66.23 48.72
N ALA A 479 42.43 -66.35 47.44
CA ALA A 479 42.11 -67.51 46.60
C ALA A 479 43.08 -68.68 46.85
#